data_AF-A0A382AD26-F1
#
_entry.id   AF-A0A382AD26-F1
#
_cell.length_a   1.000
_cell.length_b   1.000
_cell.length_c   1.000
_cell.angle_alpha   90.00
_cell.angle_beta   90.00
_cell.angle_gamma   90.00
#
_symmetry.space_group_name_H-M   'P 1'
#
loop_
_entity.id
_entity.type
_entity.pdbx_description
1 polymer ?
#
loop_
_entity_poly.entity_id
_entity_poly.type
_entity_poly.pdbx_seq_one_letter_code
_entity_poly.pdbx_strand_id
1 'polypeptide(L)'
;MEDKHMKIKFIVMVLLIGTLGAQSRSLPSDTTVVTTHKTMIKGDRIEYKVTTGTQPVWNEDGNPIAYVHYTYYERSDVKNRTSRPIMISFNGGPGSGSVWMHLAYTGPKILKVDDEGFPVQPYGVKDNPHSILDVADIVYVNPINTGYSRIVDKETKKEVFFGVNADIKYLSEWINTFVQRINRWESPKYLIGESYGTT
;
A
#
# COMPACT_ATOMS: atom_id res chain seq x y z
N MET A 1 38.68 -44.50 16.96
CA MET A 1 39.21 -43.13 16.76
C MET A 1 38.62 -42.47 15.50
N GLU A 2 38.30 -43.25 14.46
CA GLU A 2 37.67 -42.82 13.20
C GLU A 2 36.28 -42.17 13.33
N ASP A 3 35.44 -42.70 14.22
CA ASP A 3 34.03 -42.31 14.30
C ASP A 3 33.80 -40.89 14.84
N LYS A 4 34.78 -40.37 15.60
CA LYS A 4 34.77 -39.00 16.13
C LYS A 4 35.07 -37.97 15.04
N HIS A 5 35.90 -38.33 14.07
CA HIS A 5 36.23 -37.46 12.93
C HIS A 5 35.10 -37.37 11.91
N MET A 6 34.32 -38.44 11.73
CA MET A 6 33.16 -38.43 10.84
C MET A 6 32.03 -37.54 11.37
N LYS A 7 31.75 -37.58 12.68
CA LYS A 7 30.78 -36.68 13.33
C LYS A 7 31.20 -35.21 13.28
N ILE A 8 32.49 -34.92 13.46
CA ILE A 8 33.03 -33.54 13.36
C ILE A 8 32.89 -33.01 11.93
N LYS A 9 33.21 -33.81 10.90
CA LYS A 9 33.03 -33.42 9.49
C LYS A 9 31.56 -33.17 9.14
N PHE A 10 30.65 -33.98 9.67
CA PHE A 10 29.21 -33.81 9.46
C PHE A 10 28.67 -32.53 10.13
N ILE A 11 29.12 -32.22 11.35
CA ILE A 11 28.75 -30.99 12.08
C ILE A 11 29.28 -29.74 11.36
N VAL A 12 30.52 -29.78 10.86
CA VAL A 12 31.11 -28.67 10.07
C VAL A 12 30.35 -28.47 8.74
N MET A 13 29.91 -29.55 8.09
CA MET A 13 29.12 -29.49 6.85
C MET A 13 27.72 -28.91 7.07
N VAL A 14 27.06 -29.22 8.20
CA VAL A 14 25.78 -28.61 8.58
C VAL A 14 25.93 -27.13 8.95
N LEU A 15 27.05 -26.74 9.57
CA LEU A 15 27.36 -25.33 9.87
C LEU A 15 27.67 -24.50 8.61
N LEU A 16 28.18 -25.13 7.54
CA LEU A 16 28.46 -24.46 6.25
C LEU A 16 27.22 -24.27 5.38
N ILE A 17 26.14 -25.03 5.60
CA ILE A 17 24.86 -24.85 4.89
C ILE A 17 24.02 -23.72 5.52
N GLY A 18 24.36 -23.31 6.74
CA GLY A 18 23.78 -22.17 7.44
C GLY A 18 24.33 -20.82 6.96
N THR A 19 24.67 -20.66 5.68
CA THR A 19 24.88 -19.32 5.11
C THR A 19 23.58 -18.55 5.27
N LEU A 20 23.55 -17.74 6.32
CA LEU A 20 22.63 -16.65 6.58
C LEU A 20 22.49 -15.84 5.30
N GLY A 21 21.48 -16.18 4.49
CA GLY A 21 20.95 -15.25 3.51
C GLY A 21 20.45 -14.07 4.33
N ALA A 22 21.25 -13.00 4.39
CA ALA A 22 20.77 -11.74 4.93
C ALA A 22 19.47 -11.44 4.19
N GLN A 23 18.36 -11.36 4.93
CA GLN A 23 17.07 -11.07 4.33
C GLN A 23 17.20 -9.74 3.59
N SER A 24 17.16 -9.80 2.25
CA SER A 24 17.22 -8.59 1.44
C SER A 24 16.07 -7.69 1.88
N ARG A 25 16.36 -6.43 2.19
CA ARG A 25 15.34 -5.42 2.55
C ARG A 25 14.58 -4.97 1.30
N SER A 26 13.96 -5.91 0.61
CA SER A 26 13.19 -5.71 -0.60
C SER A 26 11.86 -6.43 -0.47
N LEU A 27 10.76 -5.74 -0.78
CA LEU A 27 9.46 -6.38 -0.92
C LEU A 27 9.38 -7.03 -2.31
N PRO A 28 8.63 -8.13 -2.47
CA PRO A 28 8.22 -8.59 -3.79
C PRO A 28 7.53 -7.44 -4.54
N SER A 29 7.72 -7.35 -5.86
CA SER A 29 7.10 -6.30 -6.68
C SER A 29 5.59 -6.48 -6.82
N ASP A 30 5.10 -7.72 -6.66
CA ASP A 30 3.68 -8.08 -6.67
C ASP A 30 3.37 -8.94 -5.45
N THR A 31 2.74 -8.35 -4.43
CA THR A 31 2.28 -9.10 -3.25
C THR A 31 1.14 -8.37 -2.58
N THR A 32 0.27 -9.12 -1.90
CA THR A 32 -0.80 -8.55 -1.09
C THR A 32 -0.99 -9.32 0.21
N VAL A 33 -1.38 -8.59 1.24
CA VAL A 33 -1.86 -9.12 2.51
C VAL A 33 -3.26 -8.57 2.73
N VAL A 34 -4.18 -9.45 3.11
CA VAL A 34 -5.59 -9.13 3.29
C VAL A 34 -6.01 -9.41 4.72
N THR A 35 -6.69 -8.45 5.33
CA THR A 35 -7.28 -8.59 6.67
C THR A 35 -8.72 -8.08 6.67
N THR A 36 -9.53 -8.54 7.61
CA THR A 36 -10.94 -8.12 7.74
C THR A 36 -11.15 -7.47 9.09
N HIS A 37 -11.93 -6.39 9.11
CA HIS A 37 -12.15 -5.56 10.28
C HIS A 37 -13.59 -5.03 10.30
N LYS A 38 -13.90 -4.32 11.38
CA LYS A 38 -15.16 -3.60 11.57
C LYS A 38 -14.92 -2.26 12.24
N THR A 39 -15.77 -1.28 11.97
CA THR A 39 -15.74 0.03 12.63
C THR A 39 -17.17 0.60 12.73
N MET A 40 -17.32 1.71 13.46
CA MET A 40 -18.58 2.44 13.58
C MET A 40 -18.44 3.79 12.87
N ILE A 41 -19.26 4.04 11.86
CA ILE A 41 -19.27 5.29 11.09
C ILE A 41 -20.66 5.87 11.18
N LYS A 42 -20.79 7.10 11.70
CA LYS A 42 -22.10 7.77 11.91
C LYS A 42 -23.16 6.92 12.64
N GLY A 43 -22.73 6.02 13.52
CA GLY A 43 -23.61 5.12 14.27
C GLY A 43 -23.90 3.77 13.59
N ASP A 44 -23.53 3.59 12.33
CA ASP A 44 -23.67 2.34 11.61
C ASP A 44 -22.42 1.47 11.74
N ARG A 45 -22.64 0.16 11.91
CA ARG A 45 -21.55 -0.82 11.89
C ARG A 45 -21.17 -1.12 10.44
N ILE A 46 -19.89 -0.91 10.12
CA ILE A 46 -19.33 -1.15 8.80
C ILE A 46 -18.30 -2.28 8.89
N GLU A 47 -18.53 -3.35 8.14
CA GLU A 47 -17.56 -4.43 7.96
C GLU A 47 -16.76 -4.20 6.69
N TYR A 48 -15.45 -4.33 6.77
CA TYR A 48 -14.57 -4.00 5.66
C TYR A 48 -13.33 -4.89 5.61
N LYS A 49 -12.82 -5.04 4.39
CA LYS A 49 -11.57 -5.72 4.05
C LYS A 49 -10.50 -4.67 3.82
N VAL A 50 -9.29 -4.96 4.28
CA VAL A 50 -8.11 -4.15 4.02
C VAL A 50 -7.13 -4.99 3.24
N THR A 51 -6.74 -4.51 2.07
CA THR A 51 -5.70 -5.10 1.25
C THR A 51 -4.53 -4.13 1.18
N THR A 52 -3.37 -4.52 1.71
CA THR A 52 -2.13 -3.76 1.56
C THR A 52 -1.13 -4.60 0.78
N GLY A 53 -0.29 -3.94 -0.01
CA GLY A 53 0.60 -4.67 -0.89
C GLY A 53 1.38 -3.78 -1.83
N THR A 54 2.04 -4.43 -2.77
CA THR A 54 2.79 -3.82 -3.86
C THR A 54 2.20 -4.32 -5.17
N GLN A 55 2.06 -3.42 -6.14
CA GLN A 55 1.73 -3.77 -7.51
C GLN A 55 2.82 -3.23 -8.45
N PRO A 56 3.29 -4.00 -9.43
CA PRO A 56 4.39 -3.59 -10.28
C PRO A 56 4.03 -2.43 -11.20
N VAL A 57 5.06 -1.77 -11.70
CA VAL A 57 5.05 -0.95 -12.92
C VAL A 57 5.99 -1.64 -13.91
N TRP A 58 5.55 -1.81 -15.14
CA TRP A 58 6.28 -2.56 -16.16
C TRP A 58 6.91 -1.64 -17.21
N ASN A 59 7.96 -2.11 -17.86
CA ASN A 59 8.42 -1.54 -19.12
C ASN A 59 7.65 -2.14 -20.30
N GLU A 60 7.98 -1.70 -21.52
CA GLU A 60 7.34 -2.16 -22.76
C GLU A 60 7.53 -3.65 -23.03
N ASP A 61 8.58 -4.26 -22.49
CA ASP A 61 8.85 -5.70 -22.58
C ASP A 61 8.09 -6.53 -21.52
N GLY A 62 7.29 -5.88 -20.66
CA GLY A 62 6.57 -6.53 -19.57
C GLY A 62 7.43 -6.88 -18.36
N ASN A 63 8.64 -6.32 -18.25
CA ASN A 63 9.50 -6.52 -17.09
C ASN A 63 9.19 -5.49 -15.98
N PRO A 64 9.03 -5.91 -14.70
CA PRO A 64 8.86 -4.98 -13.59
C PRO A 64 10.08 -4.06 -13.42
N ILE A 65 9.86 -2.75 -13.53
CA ILE A 65 10.91 -1.72 -13.33
C ILE A 65 10.77 -1.01 -11.99
N ALA A 66 9.56 -0.99 -11.42
CA ALA A 66 9.28 -0.48 -10.08
C ALA A 66 8.08 -1.20 -9.46
N TYR A 67 7.79 -0.90 -8.21
CA TYR A 67 6.52 -1.25 -7.58
C TYR A 67 5.96 -0.09 -6.77
N VAL A 68 4.64 0.01 -6.77
CA VAL A 68 3.86 0.99 -6.03
C VAL A 68 3.18 0.27 -4.86
N HIS A 69 3.44 0.77 -3.65
CA HIS A 69 2.81 0.32 -2.42
C HIS A 69 1.46 1.01 -2.23
N TYR A 70 0.46 0.25 -1.79
CA TYR A 70 -0.88 0.78 -1.55
C TYR A 70 -1.55 0.16 -0.32
N THR A 71 -2.58 0.83 0.17
CA THR A 71 -3.55 0.26 1.12
C THR A 71 -4.96 0.54 0.61
N TYR A 72 -5.73 -0.51 0.39
CA TYR A 72 -7.09 -0.46 -0.12
C TYR A 72 -8.07 -0.90 0.96
N TYR A 73 -9.10 -0.09 1.17
CA TYR A 73 -10.21 -0.38 2.07
C TYR A 73 -11.49 -0.60 1.28
N GLU A 74 -12.08 -1.78 1.46
CA GLU A 74 -13.26 -2.22 0.74
C GLU A 74 -14.37 -2.62 1.72
N ARG A 75 -15.50 -1.94 1.67
CA ARG A 75 -16.68 -2.33 2.46
C ARG A 75 -17.20 -3.69 1.98
N SER A 76 -17.42 -4.62 2.91
CA SER A 76 -17.63 -6.05 2.62
C SER A 76 -19.10 -6.48 2.53
N ASP A 77 -20.03 -5.69 3.08
CA ASP A 77 -21.47 -5.98 3.12
C ASP A 77 -22.26 -5.38 1.92
N VAL A 78 -21.56 -4.86 0.90
CA VAL A 78 -22.17 -4.22 -0.28
C VAL A 78 -22.52 -5.27 -1.34
N LYS A 79 -23.81 -5.52 -1.56
CA LYS A 79 -24.30 -6.48 -2.56
C LYS A 79 -24.05 -6.04 -4.00
N ASN A 80 -24.32 -4.77 -4.31
CA ASN A 80 -24.07 -4.20 -5.64
C ASN A 80 -22.96 -3.15 -5.56
N ARG A 81 -21.80 -3.46 -6.13
CA ARG A 81 -20.64 -2.58 -6.13
C ARG A 81 -20.55 -1.71 -7.39
N THR A 82 -21.40 -1.91 -8.40
CA THR A 82 -21.31 -1.19 -9.68
C THR A 82 -21.61 0.30 -9.52
N SER A 83 -22.51 0.68 -8.62
CA SER A 83 -22.81 2.09 -8.31
C SER A 83 -21.96 2.66 -7.17
N ARG A 84 -21.23 1.82 -6.42
CA ARG A 84 -20.42 2.26 -5.29
C ARG A 84 -19.10 2.85 -5.77
N PRO A 85 -18.81 4.13 -5.49
CA PRO A 85 -17.57 4.76 -5.93
C PRO A 85 -16.32 4.12 -5.35
N ILE A 86 -15.23 4.23 -6.11
CA ILE A 86 -13.87 4.04 -5.61
C ILE A 86 -13.10 5.36 -5.67
N MET A 87 -12.53 5.73 -4.53
CA MET A 87 -11.69 6.91 -4.35
C MET A 87 -10.23 6.48 -4.46
N ILE A 88 -9.45 7.15 -5.30
CA ILE A 88 -8.02 6.94 -5.46
C ILE A 88 -7.33 8.15 -4.84
N SER A 89 -6.64 7.91 -3.73
CA SER A 89 -6.15 8.96 -2.84
C SER A 89 -4.64 9.15 -2.92
N PHE A 90 -4.22 10.41 -3.09
CA PHE A 90 -2.84 10.83 -3.14
C PHE A 90 -2.53 11.86 -2.04
N ASN A 91 -1.40 11.69 -1.36
CA ASN A 91 -0.88 12.71 -0.44
C ASN A 91 -0.07 13.77 -1.18
N GLY A 92 0.07 14.94 -0.55
CA GLY A 92 0.99 15.97 -0.99
C GLY A 92 2.45 15.73 -0.57
N GLY A 93 3.22 16.81 -0.55
CA GLY A 93 4.67 16.79 -0.38
C GLY A 93 5.31 17.80 -1.34
N PRO A 94 6.04 17.37 -2.40
CA PRO A 94 6.20 16.01 -2.93
C PRO A 94 7.04 15.08 -2.04
N GLY A 95 6.81 13.77 -2.16
CA GLY A 95 7.62 12.75 -1.47
C GLY A 95 7.02 12.15 -0.20
N SER A 96 5.85 12.63 0.25
CA SER A 96 5.16 12.04 1.40
C SER A 96 4.39 10.79 0.99
N GLY A 97 4.43 9.74 1.81
CA GLY A 97 3.46 8.65 1.68
C GLY A 97 2.04 9.14 1.98
N SER A 98 1.02 8.29 1.79
CA SER A 98 -0.40 8.61 2.00
C SER A 98 -0.80 8.92 3.46
N VAL A 99 0.13 9.31 4.34
CA VAL A 99 -0.02 9.41 5.79
C VAL A 99 -1.22 10.27 6.18
N TRP A 100 -1.33 11.49 5.64
CA TRP A 100 -2.38 12.43 6.04
C TRP A 100 -3.76 12.02 5.55
N MET A 101 -3.88 11.70 4.25
CA MET A 101 -5.13 11.22 3.68
C MET A 101 -5.63 9.94 4.37
N HIS A 102 -4.71 9.08 4.80
CA HIS A 102 -4.98 7.79 5.42
C HIS A 102 -5.28 7.87 6.92
N LEU A 103 -4.43 8.55 7.70
CA LEU A 103 -4.47 8.54 9.18
C LEU A 103 -5.00 9.82 9.81
N ALA A 104 -5.34 10.84 9.02
CA ALA A 104 -5.93 12.09 9.52
C ALA A 104 -7.28 12.43 8.88
N TYR A 105 -7.49 12.11 7.61
CA TYR A 105 -8.71 12.50 6.90
C TYR A 105 -9.73 11.38 6.71
N THR A 106 -9.50 10.48 5.75
CA THR A 106 -10.59 9.69 5.15
C THR A 106 -10.64 8.22 5.61
N GLY A 107 -9.54 7.72 6.18
CA GLY A 107 -9.41 6.31 6.55
C GLY A 107 -10.27 5.91 7.75
N PRO A 108 -10.52 4.61 7.97
CA PRO A 108 -11.35 4.12 9.09
C PRO A 108 -10.69 4.29 10.45
N LYS A 109 -9.39 4.60 10.49
CA LYS A 109 -8.61 4.83 11.70
C LYS A 109 -7.91 6.18 11.57
N ILE A 110 -7.94 6.97 12.63
CA ILE A 110 -7.24 8.26 12.74
C ILE A 110 -6.35 8.30 13.97
N LEU A 111 -5.36 9.18 13.98
CA LEU A 111 -4.46 9.35 15.13
C LEU A 111 -5.21 9.73 16.41
N LYS A 112 -4.71 9.25 17.55
CA LYS A 112 -5.11 9.75 18.88
C LYS A 112 -4.37 11.06 19.17
N VAL A 113 -5.09 12.16 19.00
CA VAL A 113 -4.61 13.50 19.30
C VAL A 113 -5.58 14.23 20.23
N ASP A 114 -5.07 15.23 20.95
CA ASP A 114 -5.89 16.20 21.69
C ASP A 114 -6.49 17.27 20.75
N ASP A 115 -7.19 18.24 21.32
CA ASP A 115 -7.92 19.27 20.57
C ASP A 115 -6.97 20.22 19.82
N GLU A 116 -5.73 20.35 20.30
CA GLU A 116 -4.65 21.10 19.67
C GLU A 116 -3.86 20.29 18.62
N GLY A 117 -4.10 18.98 18.54
CA GLY A 117 -3.47 18.08 17.55
C GLY A 117 -2.19 17.38 18.03
N PHE A 118 -1.84 17.47 19.31
CA PHE A 118 -0.69 16.77 19.87
C PHE A 118 -1.00 15.29 20.15
N PRO A 119 -0.04 14.38 19.95
CA PRO A 119 -0.26 12.95 20.19
C PRO A 119 -0.48 12.65 21.68
N VAL A 120 -1.50 11.85 21.98
CA VAL A 120 -1.89 11.50 23.36
C VAL A 120 -1.44 10.08 23.71
N GLN A 121 -0.95 9.87 24.93
CA GLN A 121 -0.58 8.55 25.42
C GLN A 121 -1.79 7.71 25.88
N PRO A 122 -1.81 6.38 25.64
CA PRO A 122 -0.86 5.65 24.81
C PRO A 122 -1.05 5.99 23.33
N TYR A 123 0.07 6.27 22.65
CA TYR A 123 0.07 6.64 21.24
C TYR A 123 -0.57 5.54 20.38
N GLY A 124 -1.22 5.95 19.29
CA GLY A 124 -1.82 5.03 18.34
C GLY A 124 -2.98 5.66 17.60
N VAL A 125 -3.94 4.82 17.23
CA VAL A 125 -5.11 5.21 16.44
C VAL A 125 -6.42 4.94 17.18
N LYS A 126 -7.45 5.70 16.84
CA LYS A 126 -8.86 5.49 17.21
C LYS A 126 -9.70 5.28 15.95
N ASP A 127 -10.91 4.76 16.11
CA ASP A 127 -11.88 4.70 15.01
C ASP A 127 -12.22 6.10 14.49
N ASN A 128 -12.38 6.22 13.18
CA ASN A 128 -12.82 7.45 12.52
C ASN A 128 -14.34 7.39 12.26
N PRO A 129 -15.17 8.08 13.07
CA PRO A 129 -16.61 8.07 12.89
C PRO A 129 -17.07 8.81 11.62
N HIS A 130 -16.14 9.49 10.93
CA HIS A 130 -16.36 10.26 9.70
C HIS A 130 -15.60 9.67 8.50
N SER A 131 -15.13 8.42 8.60
CA SER A 131 -14.48 7.77 7.46
C SER A 131 -15.43 7.68 6.27
N ILE A 132 -14.84 7.76 5.07
CA ILE A 132 -15.57 7.70 3.80
C ILE A 132 -16.15 6.30 3.48
N LEU A 133 -15.80 5.29 4.28
CA LEU A 133 -16.24 3.91 4.04
C LEU A 133 -17.75 3.69 4.18
N ASP A 134 -18.50 4.65 4.72
CA ASP A 134 -19.96 4.62 4.61
C ASP A 134 -20.41 4.72 3.14
N VAL A 135 -19.80 5.61 2.34
CA VAL A 135 -20.25 5.96 0.99
C VAL A 135 -19.38 5.45 -0.16
N ALA A 136 -18.07 5.24 0.04
CA ALA A 136 -17.15 4.81 -1.01
C ALA A 136 -16.07 3.86 -0.50
N ASP A 137 -15.45 3.11 -1.40
CA ASP A 137 -14.21 2.40 -1.10
C ASP A 137 -13.03 3.29 -1.45
N ILE A 138 -11.87 3.09 -0.83
CA ILE A 138 -10.74 4.01 -1.00
C ILE A 138 -9.41 3.27 -1.04
N VAL A 139 -8.57 3.63 -2.02
CA VAL A 139 -7.18 3.19 -2.13
C VAL A 139 -6.24 4.35 -1.88
N TYR A 140 -5.31 4.17 -0.95
CA TYR A 140 -4.21 5.08 -0.67
C TYR A 140 -3.00 4.63 -1.47
N VAL A 141 -2.64 5.42 -2.48
CA VAL A 141 -1.55 5.12 -3.40
C VAL A 141 -0.31 5.90 -2.97
N ASN A 142 0.83 5.20 -2.89
CA ASN A 142 2.12 5.83 -2.61
C ASN A 142 2.91 5.88 -3.93
N PRO A 143 3.03 7.04 -4.61
CA PRO A 143 3.89 7.22 -5.77
C PRO A 143 5.32 6.69 -5.56
N ILE A 144 6.05 6.48 -6.65
CA ILE A 144 7.42 5.96 -6.56
C ILE A 144 8.28 6.85 -5.65
N ASN A 145 9.09 6.21 -4.82
CA ASN A 145 9.94 6.84 -3.80
C ASN A 145 9.19 7.42 -2.57
N THR A 146 7.88 7.18 -2.44
CA THR A 146 7.11 7.48 -1.23
C THR A 146 6.72 6.19 -0.49
N GLY A 147 6.56 6.26 0.84
CA GLY A 147 6.24 5.08 1.66
C GLY A 147 7.19 3.90 1.37
N TYR A 148 6.63 2.76 0.99
CA TYR A 148 7.39 1.57 0.62
C TYR A 148 7.67 1.40 -0.88
N SER A 149 7.14 2.26 -1.75
CA SER A 149 7.27 2.16 -3.21
C SER A 149 8.72 2.37 -3.67
N ARG A 150 9.27 1.48 -4.48
CA ARG A 150 10.68 1.56 -4.91
C ARG A 150 10.84 1.17 -6.39
N ILE A 151 11.86 1.76 -7.01
CA ILE A 151 12.42 1.31 -8.28
C ILE A 151 13.21 0.03 -8.01
N VAL A 152 13.01 -0.99 -8.84
CA VAL A 152 13.68 -2.30 -8.70
C VAL A 152 14.68 -2.58 -9.81
N ASP A 153 14.48 -1.98 -10.98
CA ASP A 153 15.46 -2.03 -12.07
C ASP A 153 16.47 -0.89 -11.94
N LYS A 154 17.75 -1.24 -11.88
CA LYS A 154 18.85 -0.28 -11.71
C LYS A 154 19.13 0.52 -12.99
N GLU A 155 18.78 -0.02 -14.15
CA GLU A 155 18.97 0.64 -15.44
C GLU A 155 17.85 1.64 -15.75
N THR A 156 16.74 1.57 -15.01
CA THR A 156 15.63 2.49 -15.17
C THR A 156 16.04 3.91 -14.74
N LYS A 157 15.98 4.81 -15.72
CA LYS A 157 16.27 6.23 -15.55
C LYS A 157 15.25 6.88 -14.61
N LYS A 158 15.73 7.78 -13.73
CA LYS A 158 14.90 8.47 -12.74
C LYS A 158 13.76 9.26 -13.38
N GLU A 159 14.00 9.85 -14.54
CA GLU A 159 13.06 10.69 -15.28
C GLU A 159 11.79 9.94 -15.71
N VAL A 160 11.80 8.59 -15.66
CA VAL A 160 10.61 7.75 -15.86
C VAL A 160 9.57 7.93 -14.75
N PHE A 161 10.00 8.32 -13.55
CA PHE A 161 9.14 8.40 -12.35
C PHE A 161 9.07 9.77 -11.70
N PHE A 162 9.95 10.72 -12.06
CA PHE A 162 9.99 12.03 -11.42
C PHE A 162 9.61 13.15 -12.38
N GLY A 163 8.40 13.66 -12.19
CA GLY A 163 7.84 14.79 -12.94
C GLY A 163 6.35 14.58 -13.18
N VAL A 164 5.58 15.66 -13.32
CA VAL A 164 4.10 15.59 -13.43
C VAL A 164 3.65 14.64 -14.54
N ASN A 165 4.21 14.77 -15.75
CA ASN A 165 3.85 13.88 -16.86
C ASN A 165 4.34 12.44 -16.66
N ALA A 166 5.45 12.25 -15.96
CA ALA A 166 5.95 10.92 -15.61
C ALA A 166 4.99 10.24 -14.62
N ASP A 167 4.60 10.93 -13.56
CA ASP A 167 3.60 10.50 -12.58
C ASP A 167 2.28 10.14 -13.26
N ILE A 168 1.72 11.02 -14.11
CA ILE A 168 0.50 10.73 -14.86
C ILE A 168 0.65 9.44 -15.69
N LYS A 169 1.79 9.26 -16.38
CA LYS A 169 2.01 8.11 -17.26
C LYS A 169 1.97 6.80 -16.47
N TYR A 170 2.83 6.63 -15.46
CA TYR A 170 2.88 5.33 -14.77
C TYR A 170 1.71 5.12 -13.79
N LEU A 171 1.20 6.19 -13.14
CA LEU A 171 0.08 6.04 -12.21
C LEU A 171 -1.23 5.72 -12.93
N SER A 172 -1.47 6.26 -14.13
CA SER A 172 -2.67 5.91 -14.90
C SER A 172 -2.70 4.42 -15.28
N GLU A 173 -1.58 3.87 -15.74
CA GLU A 173 -1.42 2.44 -16.02
C GLU A 173 -1.57 1.58 -14.76
N TRP A 174 -0.97 2.05 -13.65
CA TRP A 174 -1.09 1.40 -12.37
C TRP A 174 -2.55 1.36 -11.88
N ILE A 175 -3.27 2.48 -11.94
CA ILE A 175 -4.69 2.57 -11.57
C ILE A 175 -5.52 1.63 -12.44
N ASN A 176 -5.28 1.60 -13.74
CA ASN A 176 -5.97 0.72 -14.67
C ASN A 176 -5.83 -0.76 -14.25
N THR A 177 -4.59 -1.18 -14.00
CA THR A 177 -4.29 -2.54 -13.53
C THR A 177 -4.92 -2.84 -12.18
N PHE A 178 -4.87 -1.88 -11.26
CA PHE A 178 -5.45 -2.03 -9.92
C PHE A 178 -6.96 -2.24 -10.00
N VAL A 179 -7.68 -1.38 -10.73
CA VAL A 179 -9.14 -1.45 -10.95
C VAL A 179 -9.54 -2.78 -11.60
N GLN A 180 -8.74 -3.26 -12.56
CA GLN A 180 -8.94 -4.55 -13.21
C GLN A 180 -8.82 -5.70 -12.19
N ARG A 181 -7.78 -5.70 -11.35
CA ARG A 181 -7.51 -6.76 -10.36
C ARG A 181 -8.59 -6.86 -9.28
N ILE A 182 -9.16 -5.73 -8.87
CA ILE A 182 -10.25 -5.70 -7.87
C ILE A 182 -11.65 -5.83 -8.48
N ASN A 183 -11.73 -5.93 -9.81
CA ASN A 183 -12.98 -6.03 -10.58
C ASN A 183 -13.95 -4.87 -10.30
N ARG A 184 -13.48 -3.63 -10.49
CA ARG A 184 -14.25 -2.39 -10.23
C ARG A 184 -14.38 -1.48 -11.46
N TRP A 185 -14.44 -2.08 -12.65
CA TRP A 185 -14.59 -1.34 -13.91
C TRP A 185 -15.87 -0.50 -13.99
N GLU A 186 -16.98 -1.03 -13.50
CA GLU A 186 -18.29 -0.34 -13.55
C GLU A 186 -18.43 0.76 -12.49
N SER A 187 -17.63 0.70 -11.41
CA SER A 187 -17.71 1.67 -10.33
C SER A 187 -17.31 3.08 -10.78
N PRO A 188 -18.03 4.14 -10.36
CA PRO A 188 -17.53 5.51 -10.47
C PRO A 188 -16.16 5.65 -9.83
N LYS A 189 -15.22 6.34 -10.50
CA LYS A 189 -13.84 6.53 -10.03
C LYS A 189 -13.60 8.00 -9.78
N TYR A 190 -13.06 8.33 -8.62
CA TYR A 190 -12.72 9.70 -8.25
C TYR A 190 -11.28 9.77 -7.79
N LEU A 191 -10.58 10.84 -8.17
CA LEU A 191 -9.27 11.18 -7.63
C LEU A 191 -9.47 12.16 -6.49
N ILE A 192 -8.77 11.96 -5.39
CA ILE A 192 -8.74 12.87 -4.25
C ILE A 192 -7.31 13.05 -3.78
N GLY A 193 -6.93 14.29 -3.48
CA GLY A 193 -5.61 14.57 -2.95
C GLY A 193 -5.57 15.84 -2.11
N GLU A 194 -4.44 16.03 -1.46
CA GLU A 194 -4.13 17.21 -0.65
C GLU A 194 -2.79 17.80 -1.11
N SER A 195 -2.67 19.13 -1.09
CA SER A 195 -1.46 19.88 -1.48
C SER A 195 -0.91 19.42 -2.84
N TYR A 196 0.37 19.07 -2.95
CA TYR A 196 0.98 18.62 -4.22
C TYR A 196 0.29 17.39 -4.83
N GLY A 197 -0.47 16.62 -4.05
CA GLY A 197 -1.27 15.50 -4.55
C GLY A 197 -2.47 15.94 -5.42
N THR A 198 -2.69 17.25 -5.59
CA THR A 198 -3.67 17.83 -6.52
C THR A 198 -3.04 18.37 -7.82
N THR A 199 -1.73 18.17 -8.04
CA THR A 199 -0.98 18.63 -9.22
C THR A 199 -0.69 17.46 -10.15
#